data_AF-A0A0G0QHY9-F1
#
_entry.id   AF-A0A0G0QHY9-F1
#
_cell.length_a   1.000
_cell.length_b   1.000
_cell.length_c   1.000
_cell.angle_alpha   90.00
_cell.angle_beta   90.00
_cell.angle_gamma   90.00
#
_symmetry.space_group_name_H-M   'P 1'
#
loop_
_entity.id
_entity.type
_entity.pdbx_description
1 polymer ?
#
loop_
_entity_poly.entity_id
_entity_poly.type
_entity_poly.pdbx_seq_one_letter_code
_entity_poly.pdbx_strand_id
1 'polypeptide(L)'
;MEAKEVVRRIIAGSRTIDAMRDEIDLVVKTVLGLTGSTELINAAVQYHDKIFFSDGNASWHLFFKKGWPSQIVVEFILGKTRVIYSSYEYDGLTIPMAYVERVYEMLTLFVAEMVKMFPHLEERLSPLLKAADRA
;
A
#
# COMPACT_ATOMS: atom_id res chain seq x y z
N MET A 1 -14.60 28.20 20.66
CA MET A 1 -13.57 27.95 19.63
C MET A 1 -13.89 28.86 18.46
N GLU A 2 -13.00 29.80 18.14
CA GLU A 2 -13.23 30.79 17.08
C GLU A 2 -13.11 30.15 15.68
N ALA A 3 -13.92 30.59 14.72
CA ALA A 3 -13.99 30.01 13.37
C ALA A 3 -12.62 30.00 12.65
N LYS A 4 -11.78 31.02 12.89
CA LYS A 4 -10.41 31.10 12.33
C LYS A 4 -9.53 29.95 12.81
N GLU A 5 -9.65 29.56 14.09
CA GLU A 5 -8.88 28.44 14.65
C GLU A 5 -9.38 27.10 14.10
N VAL A 6 -10.69 26.95 13.89
CA VAL A 6 -11.26 25.76 13.24
C VAL A 6 -10.69 25.58 11.84
N VAL A 7 -10.69 26.63 11.01
CA VAL A 7 -10.13 26.58 9.65
C VAL A 7 -8.64 26.25 9.67
N ARG A 8 -7.86 26.86 10.57
CA ARG A 8 -6.42 26.56 10.71
C ARG A 8 -6.17 25.09 11.02
N ARG A 9 -6.96 24.51 11.93
CA ARG A 9 -6.86 23.09 12.31
C ARG A 9 -7.28 22.15 11.18
N ILE A 10 -8.31 22.50 10.42
CA ILE A 10 -8.74 21.72 9.25
C ILE A 10 -7.63 21.69 8.18
N ILE A 11 -7.02 22.83 7.87
CA ILE A 11 -5.93 22.90 6.88
C ILE A 11 -4.73 22.08 7.34
N ALA A 12 -4.34 22.21 8.62
CA ALA A 12 -3.24 21.43 9.18
C ALA A 12 -3.52 19.92 9.12
N GLY A 13 -4.72 19.50 9.53
CA GLY A 13 -5.15 18.10 9.45
C GLY A 13 -5.16 17.57 8.02
N SER A 14 -5.65 18.33 7.05
CA SER A 14 -5.65 17.93 5.64
C SER A 14 -4.23 17.67 5.13
N ARG A 15 -3.27 18.54 5.45
CA ARG A 15 -1.87 18.36 5.05
C ARG A 15 -1.24 17.10 5.63
N THR A 16 -1.55 16.79 6.90
CA THR A 16 -1.09 15.55 7.52
C THR A 16 -1.68 14.31 6.82
N ILE A 17 -2.97 14.33 6.51
CA ILE A 17 -3.62 13.24 5.77
C ILE A 17 -3.02 13.08 4.36
N ASP A 18 -2.75 14.18 3.66
CA ASP A 18 -2.14 14.12 2.33
C ASP A 18 -0.72 13.54 2.39
N ALA A 19 0.09 13.93 3.38
CA ALA A 19 1.41 13.33 3.59
C ALA A 19 1.32 11.82 3.86
N MET A 20 0.36 11.36 4.67
CA MET A 20 0.13 9.93 4.89
C MET A 20 -0.23 9.20 3.59
N ARG A 21 -1.05 9.80 2.70
CA ARG A 21 -1.37 9.19 1.40
C ARG A 21 -0.13 9.00 0.54
N ASP A 22 0.73 10.01 0.48
CA ASP A 22 1.98 9.96 -0.27
C ASP A 22 2.91 8.86 0.27
N GLU A 23 2.99 8.72 1.60
CA GLU A 23 3.77 7.68 2.26
C GLU A 23 3.21 6.26 1.99
N ILE A 24 1.88 6.08 2.01
CA ILE A 24 1.26 4.79 1.63
C ILE A 24 1.62 4.44 0.19
N ASP A 25 1.50 5.40 -0.74
CA ASP A 25 1.81 5.20 -2.15
C ASP A 25 3.28 4.82 -2.34
N LEU A 26 4.18 5.55 -1.69
CA LEU A 26 5.61 5.29 -1.72
C LEU A 26 5.98 3.90 -1.21
N VAL A 27 5.45 3.51 -0.04
CA VAL A 27 5.77 2.20 0.57
C VAL A 27 5.25 1.07 -0.31
N VAL A 28 4.00 1.13 -0.76
CA VAL A 28 3.40 0.08 -1.60
C VAL A 28 4.16 -0.03 -2.93
N LYS A 29 4.46 1.08 -3.61
CA LYS A 29 5.26 1.11 -4.85
C LYS A 29 6.64 0.50 -4.65
N THR A 30 7.31 0.86 -3.55
CA THR A 30 8.67 0.39 -3.26
C THR A 30 8.69 -1.10 -3.04
N VAL A 31 7.80 -1.63 -2.19
CA VAL A 31 7.72 -3.07 -1.90
C VAL A 31 7.45 -3.86 -3.17
N LEU A 32 6.44 -3.46 -3.95
CA LEU A 32 6.08 -4.16 -5.20
C LEU A 32 7.20 -4.06 -6.25
N GLY A 33 7.83 -2.89 -6.35
CA GLY A 33 8.96 -2.66 -7.25
C GLY A 33 10.17 -3.53 -6.91
N LEU A 34 10.44 -3.71 -5.62
CA LEU A 34 11.51 -4.59 -5.14
C LEU A 34 11.17 -6.08 -5.31
N THR A 35 9.91 -6.49 -5.25
CA THR A 35 9.51 -7.88 -5.56
C THR A 35 9.66 -8.18 -7.05
N GLY A 36 9.31 -7.23 -7.91
CA GLY A 36 9.34 -7.41 -9.36
C GLY A 36 8.08 -8.11 -9.91
N SER A 37 7.65 -7.68 -11.09
CA SER A 37 6.38 -8.09 -11.68
C SER A 37 6.29 -9.60 -11.96
N THR A 38 7.38 -10.23 -12.42
CA THR A 38 7.40 -11.68 -12.70
C THR A 38 7.16 -12.53 -11.44
N GLU A 39 7.80 -12.17 -10.31
CA GLU A 39 7.64 -12.89 -9.04
C GLU A 39 6.19 -12.76 -8.52
N LEU A 40 5.64 -11.54 -8.58
CA LEU A 40 4.26 -11.26 -8.18
C LEU A 40 3.25 -12.00 -9.06
N ILE A 41 3.48 -12.07 -10.38
CA ILE A 41 2.62 -12.80 -11.33
C ILE A 41 2.67 -14.29 -11.03
N ASN A 42 3.86 -14.87 -10.85
CA ASN A 42 4.02 -16.29 -10.55
C ASN A 42 3.32 -16.66 -9.23
N ALA A 43 3.51 -15.84 -8.18
CA ALA A 43 2.84 -16.05 -6.91
C ALA A 43 1.31 -15.96 -7.06
N ALA A 44 0.81 -14.92 -7.72
CA ALA A 44 -0.63 -14.78 -7.94
C ALA A 44 -1.21 -15.99 -8.69
N VAL A 45 -0.56 -16.47 -9.75
CA VAL A 45 -0.98 -17.69 -10.47
C VAL A 45 -0.98 -18.92 -9.56
N GLN A 46 0.04 -19.07 -8.69
CA GLN A 46 0.13 -20.16 -7.73
C GLN A 46 -0.98 -20.12 -6.67
N TYR A 47 -1.41 -18.94 -6.25
CA TYR A 47 -2.44 -18.72 -5.22
C TYR A 47 -3.84 -18.50 -5.80
N HIS A 48 -4.17 -19.13 -6.93
CA HIS A 48 -5.49 -19.00 -7.58
C HIS A 48 -5.90 -17.54 -7.81
N ASP A 49 -4.94 -16.76 -8.30
CA ASP A 49 -5.03 -15.35 -8.63
C ASP A 49 -5.17 -14.40 -7.44
N LYS A 50 -5.18 -14.83 -6.16
CA LYS A 50 -5.33 -13.91 -5.01
C LYS A 50 -4.53 -14.28 -3.75
N ILE A 51 -3.81 -13.30 -3.22
CA ILE A 51 -3.13 -13.33 -1.92
C ILE A 51 -3.85 -12.39 -0.96
N PHE A 52 -4.01 -12.79 0.31
CA PHE A 52 -4.75 -12.03 1.32
C PHE A 52 -3.94 -11.87 2.61
N PHE A 53 -3.84 -10.65 3.09
CA PHE A 53 -3.30 -10.32 4.41
C PHE A 53 -4.39 -9.60 5.18
N SER A 54 -4.81 -10.12 6.35
CA SER A 54 -5.96 -9.60 7.09
C SER A 54 -5.70 -9.56 8.58
N ASP A 55 -6.23 -8.52 9.24
CA ASP A 55 -6.30 -8.44 10.70
C ASP A 55 -7.72 -8.76 11.25
N GLY A 56 -8.62 -9.20 10.38
CA GLY A 56 -10.02 -9.50 10.68
C GLY A 56 -11.00 -8.36 10.35
N ASN A 57 -10.56 -7.11 10.33
CA ASN A 57 -11.40 -5.94 10.01
C ASN A 57 -11.00 -5.27 8.69
N ALA A 58 -9.73 -5.37 8.32
CA ALA A 58 -9.18 -4.82 7.10
C ALA A 58 -8.26 -5.85 6.43
N SER A 59 -8.15 -5.78 5.11
CA SER A 59 -7.30 -6.71 4.36
C SER A 59 -6.61 -6.08 3.17
N TRP A 60 -5.36 -6.48 2.94
CA TRP A 60 -4.63 -6.27 1.70
C TRP A 60 -4.78 -7.48 0.80
N HIS A 61 -5.13 -7.23 -0.45
CA HIS A 61 -5.33 -8.23 -1.48
C HIS A 61 -4.33 -7.97 -2.59
N LEU A 62 -3.62 -9.01 -3.03
CA LEU A 62 -2.77 -8.94 -4.20
C LEU A 62 -3.33 -9.91 -5.24
N PHE A 63 -3.61 -9.45 -6.45
CA PHE A 63 -4.18 -10.33 -7.47
C PHE A 63 -3.70 -10.03 -8.88
N PHE A 64 -3.63 -11.09 -9.68
CA PHE A 64 -3.29 -10.99 -11.08
C PHE A 64 -4.54 -10.73 -11.91
N LYS A 65 -4.60 -9.58 -12.57
CA LYS A 65 -5.64 -9.27 -13.53
C LYS A 65 -5.13 -9.59 -14.93
N LYS A 66 -5.52 -10.76 -15.43
CA LYS A 66 -5.22 -11.22 -16.79
C LYS A 66 -5.86 -10.27 -17.81
N GLY A 67 -5.06 -9.75 -18.73
CA GLY A 67 -5.48 -8.76 -19.72
C GLY A 67 -4.33 -8.32 -20.62
N TRP A 68 -4.56 -7.30 -21.45
CA TRP A 68 -3.52 -6.64 -22.24
C TRP A 68 -3.46 -5.14 -21.88
N PRO A 69 -2.48 -4.70 -21.07
CA PRO A 69 -1.44 -5.50 -20.42
C PRO A 69 -1.99 -6.32 -19.23
N SER A 70 -1.32 -7.43 -18.95
CA SER A 70 -1.56 -8.20 -17.72
C SER A 70 -0.89 -7.48 -16.56
N GLN A 71 -1.56 -7.43 -15.40
CA GLN A 71 -1.15 -6.54 -14.31
C GLN A 71 -1.33 -7.15 -12.93
N ILE A 72 -0.54 -6.67 -11.98
CA ILE A 72 -0.73 -6.92 -10.55
C ILE A 72 -1.57 -5.78 -10.00
N VAL A 73 -2.68 -6.17 -9.37
CA VAL A 73 -3.56 -5.26 -8.66
C VAL A 73 -3.38 -5.51 -7.17
N VAL A 74 -3.17 -4.43 -6.44
CA VAL A 74 -3.16 -4.44 -4.97
C VAL A 74 -4.41 -3.72 -4.51
N GLU A 75 -5.20 -4.33 -3.67
CA GLU A 75 -6.45 -3.76 -3.17
C GLU A 75 -6.43 -3.79 -1.64
N PHE A 76 -6.70 -2.66 -1.00
CA PHE A 76 -7.00 -2.62 0.42
C PHE A 76 -8.52 -2.58 0.62
N ILE A 77 -9.05 -3.50 1.42
CA ILE A 77 -10.47 -3.59 1.75
C ILE A 77 -10.66 -3.23 3.22
N LEU A 78 -11.59 -2.32 3.49
CA LEU A 78 -12.08 -1.99 4.82
C LEU A 78 -13.61 -1.95 4.80
N GLY A 79 -14.25 -2.98 5.35
CA GLY A 79 -15.70 -3.15 5.28
C GLY A 79 -16.22 -3.24 3.84
N LYS A 80 -16.99 -2.23 3.39
CA LYS A 80 -17.49 -2.13 2.02
C LYS A 80 -16.61 -1.28 1.10
N THR A 81 -15.61 -0.59 1.64
CA THR A 81 -14.72 0.29 0.89
C THR A 81 -13.55 -0.50 0.33
N ARG A 82 -13.20 -0.23 -0.92
CA ARG A 82 -12.08 -0.81 -1.64
C ARG A 82 -11.20 0.31 -2.15
N VAL A 83 -9.92 0.29 -1.76
CA VAL A 83 -8.88 1.15 -2.30
C VAL A 83 -8.07 0.28 -3.24
N ILE A 84 -8.02 0.64 -4.53
CA ILE A 84 -7.36 -0.17 -5.56
C ILE A 84 -6.10 0.55 -6.02
N TYR A 85 -5.03 -0.23 -6.18
CA TYR A 85 -3.74 0.14 -6.70
C TYR A 85 -3.43 -0.81 -7.87
N SER A 86 -3.00 -0.28 -9.02
CA SER A 86 -2.54 -1.08 -10.15
C SER A 86 -1.08 -0.78 -10.47
N SER A 87 -0.29 -1.82 -10.73
CA SER A 87 1.11 -1.70 -11.13
C SER A 87 1.34 -1.00 -12.49
N TYR A 88 0.30 -0.84 -13.33
CA TYR A 88 0.45 -0.27 -14.68
C TYR A 88 -0.10 1.16 -14.81
N GLU A 89 -1.18 1.48 -14.11
CA GLU A 89 -1.79 2.81 -14.25
C GLU A 89 -1.00 3.89 -13.50
N TYR A 90 -0.19 3.54 -12.50
CA TYR A 90 0.55 4.49 -11.64
C TYR A 90 -0.30 5.65 -11.07
N ASP A 91 -1.61 5.62 -11.28
CA ASP A 91 -2.57 6.54 -10.72
C ASP A 91 -2.50 6.37 -9.20
N GLY A 92 -2.14 7.46 -8.54
CA GLY A 92 -1.93 7.49 -7.09
C GLY A 92 -3.15 6.97 -6.34
N LEU A 93 -2.90 6.46 -5.14
CA LEU A 93 -3.93 5.96 -4.25
C LEU A 93 -5.05 6.99 -4.03
N THR A 94 -6.24 6.74 -4.60
CA THR A 94 -7.44 7.51 -4.26
C THR A 94 -8.06 6.93 -2.99
N ILE A 95 -7.48 7.26 -1.84
CA ILE A 95 -7.98 6.86 -0.53
C ILE A 95 -8.90 7.97 0.02
N PRO A 96 -10.19 7.70 0.29
CA PRO A 96 -11.05 8.68 0.96
C PRO A 96 -10.46 9.09 2.31
N MET A 97 -10.52 10.38 2.65
CA MET A 97 -9.86 10.97 3.84
C MET A 97 -10.15 10.18 5.12
N ALA A 98 -11.39 9.71 5.30
CA ALA A 98 -11.84 8.95 6.46
C ALA A 98 -11.12 7.61 6.68
N TYR A 99 -10.38 7.11 5.68
CA TYR A 99 -9.72 5.80 5.74
C TYR A 99 -8.20 5.87 5.67
N VAL A 100 -7.62 7.04 5.45
CA VAL A 100 -6.17 7.20 5.23
C VAL A 100 -5.37 6.71 6.44
N GLU A 101 -5.70 7.18 7.64
CA GLU A 101 -5.00 6.79 8.87
C GLU A 101 -5.05 5.27 9.05
N ARG A 102 -6.20 4.64 8.80
CA ARG A 102 -6.35 3.20 8.94
C ARG A 102 -5.53 2.41 7.93
N VAL A 103 -5.48 2.86 6.67
CA VAL A 103 -4.65 2.24 5.64
C VAL A 103 -3.17 2.40 5.99
N TYR A 104 -2.80 3.57 6.51
CA TYR A 104 -1.44 3.89 6.97
C TYR A 104 -0.97 2.96 8.09
N GLU A 105 -1.79 2.76 9.13
CA GLU A 105 -1.51 1.79 10.21
C GLU A 105 -1.29 0.36 9.69
N MET A 106 -2.04 -0.01 8.66
CA MET A 106 -2.02 -1.36 8.07
C MET A 106 -0.84 -1.60 7.12
N LEU A 107 -0.01 -0.60 6.85
CA LEU A 107 1.23 -0.77 6.06
C LEU A 107 2.18 -1.78 6.70
N THR A 108 2.27 -1.81 8.02
CA THR A 108 3.14 -2.76 8.74
C THR A 108 2.74 -4.21 8.44
N LEU A 109 1.43 -4.51 8.44
CA LEU A 109 0.94 -5.84 8.08
C LEU A 109 1.28 -6.18 6.63
N PHE A 110 1.08 -5.23 5.71
CA PHE A 110 1.41 -5.40 4.30
C PHE A 110 2.89 -5.75 4.10
N VAL A 111 3.80 -4.95 4.66
CA VAL A 111 5.25 -5.16 4.53
C VAL A 111 5.64 -6.50 5.15
N ALA A 112 5.15 -6.81 6.36
CA ALA A 112 5.51 -8.04 7.06
C ALA A 112 5.09 -9.31 6.28
N GLU A 113 3.85 -9.34 5.77
CA GLU A 113 3.38 -10.50 5.01
C GLU A 113 4.02 -10.58 3.61
N MET A 114 4.35 -9.44 2.99
CA MET A 114 5.14 -9.43 1.74
C MET A 114 6.54 -10.00 1.95
N VAL A 115 7.25 -9.62 3.01
CA VAL A 115 8.57 -10.19 3.34
C VAL A 115 8.47 -11.69 3.61
N LYS A 116 7.45 -12.12 4.36
CA LYS A 116 7.21 -13.54 4.64
C LYS A 116 6.91 -14.35 3.38
N MET A 117 6.17 -13.78 2.44
CA MET A 117 5.83 -14.43 1.17
C MET A 117 7.01 -14.46 0.19
N PHE A 118 7.82 -13.40 0.19
CA PHE A 118 8.97 -13.23 -0.69
C PHE A 118 10.22 -12.94 0.16
N PRO A 119 10.85 -13.95 0.77
CA PRO A 119 11.95 -13.74 1.74
C PRO A 119 13.12 -12.91 1.20
N HIS A 120 13.38 -12.97 -0.10
CA HIS A 120 14.41 -12.16 -0.76
C HIS A 120 14.15 -10.64 -0.67
N LEU A 121 12.93 -10.20 -0.34
CA LEU A 121 12.65 -8.78 -0.10
C LEU A 121 13.44 -8.22 1.07
N GLU A 122 13.71 -9.02 2.12
CA GLU A 122 14.45 -8.55 3.28
C GLU A 122 15.84 -8.04 2.88
N GLU A 123 16.53 -8.82 2.03
CA GLU A 123 17.84 -8.45 1.47
C GLU A 123 17.73 -7.21 0.56
N ARG A 124 16.68 -7.13 -0.27
CA ARG A 124 16.43 -6.02 -1.19
C ARG A 124 16.02 -4.72 -0.49
N LEU A 125 15.40 -4.80 0.69
CA LEU A 125 15.05 -3.66 1.53
C LEU A 125 16.25 -3.10 2.31
N SER A 126 17.24 -3.94 2.62
CA SER A 126 18.41 -3.57 3.45
C SER A 126 19.12 -2.28 3.02
N PRO A 127 19.37 -2.01 1.72
CA PRO A 127 20.00 -0.77 1.29
C PRO A 127 19.17 0.48 1.63
N LEU A 128 17.84 0.41 1.53
CA LEU A 128 16.95 1.52 1.86
C LEU A 128 16.95 1.79 3.36
N LEU A 129 16.87 0.73 4.17
CA LEU A 129 16.90 0.85 5.64
C LEU A 129 18.23 1.47 6.11
N LYS A 130 19.36 1.03 5.55
CA LYS A 130 20.69 1.61 5.85
C LYS A 130 20.82 3.06 5.41
N ALA A 131 20.11 3.48 4.36
CA ALA A 131 20.11 4.87 3.92
C ALA A 131 19.27 5.74 4.86
N ALA A 132 18.13 5.23 5.33
CA ALA A 132 17.28 5.91 6.31
C ALA A 132 18.00 6.13 7.65
N ASP A 133 18.80 5.17 8.11
CA ASP A 133 19.61 5.31 9.35
C ASP A 133 20.69 6.40 9.27
N ARG A 134 20.96 6.93 8.07
CA ARG A 134 21.99 7.97 7.82
C ARG A 134 21.39 9.35 7.54
N ALA A 135 20.07 9.45 7.38
CA ALA A 135 19.34 10.68 7.10
C ALA A 135 18.96 11.38 8.40
#